data_AF-A0A950FIP2-F1
#
_entry.id   AF-A0A950FIP2-F1
#
_cell.length_a   1.000
_cell.length_b   1.000
_cell.length_c   1.000
_cell.angle_alpha   90.00
_cell.angle_beta   90.00
_cell.angle_gamma   90.00
#
_symmetry.space_group_name_H-M   'P 1'
#
loop_
_entity.id
_entity.type
_entity.pdbx_description
1 polymer ?
#
loop_
_entity_poly.entity_id
_entity_poly.type
_entity_poly.pdbx_seq_one_letter_code
_entity_poly.pdbx_strand_id
1 'polypeptide(L)'
;MLVAFAALIGAATICDAHLSLCGVRQSCCRQDASASAKQSRRRDSDGALVECWTRSKARIDVNPCLQEKLAEAERNYKQAAARLAVKLAELDIITGGRFGALATSREAQQKFQQYKDANCKSYAVEMTSGTGAEDVHEACLGRV
;
A
#
# COMPACT_ATOMS: atom_id res chain seq x y z
N MET A 1 -32.36 5.62 -43.05
CA MET A 1 -32.28 4.51 -42.07
C MET A 1 -30.85 4.45 -41.54
N LEU A 2 -30.72 4.60 -40.22
CA LEU A 2 -29.61 4.20 -39.33
C LEU A 2 -28.17 4.72 -39.56
N VAL A 3 -27.80 5.66 -38.68
CA VAL A 3 -26.46 5.90 -38.14
C VAL A 3 -26.36 5.16 -36.80
N ALA A 4 -25.25 4.44 -36.51
CA ALA A 4 -24.69 4.28 -35.15
C ALA A 4 -23.37 3.45 -35.13
N PHE A 5 -22.29 4.07 -34.61
CA PHE A 5 -21.26 3.63 -33.64
C PHE A 5 -20.86 2.13 -33.54
N ALA A 6 -19.62 1.73 -33.24
CA ALA A 6 -18.34 2.39 -33.01
C ALA A 6 -17.23 1.33 -32.87
N ALA A 7 -16.01 1.81 -33.11
CA ALA A 7 -14.72 1.16 -33.01
C ALA A 7 -14.49 0.25 -31.78
N LEU A 8 -13.99 -0.94 -32.05
CA LEU A 8 -13.16 -1.72 -31.15
C LEU A 8 -12.03 -2.34 -31.99
N ILE A 9 -10.84 -2.38 -31.39
CA ILE A 9 -9.61 -3.06 -31.83
C ILE A 9 -8.68 -2.20 -32.69
N GLY A 10 -7.50 -1.87 -32.12
CA GLY A 10 -6.34 -1.58 -32.96
C GLY A 10 -5.30 -0.55 -32.50
N ALA A 11 -5.14 -0.21 -31.21
CA ALA A 11 -4.01 0.61 -30.76
C ALA A 11 -2.77 -0.22 -30.39
N ALA A 12 -2.49 -1.29 -31.14
CA ALA A 12 -1.34 -2.19 -30.95
C ALA A 12 -0.16 -1.88 -31.91
N THR A 13 -0.14 -0.72 -32.56
CA THR A 13 0.76 -0.46 -33.71
C THR A 13 1.82 0.63 -33.48
N ILE A 14 2.19 0.96 -32.24
CA ILE A 14 3.26 1.95 -31.98
C ILE A 14 4.62 1.29 -31.60
N CYS A 15 4.73 -0.04 -31.55
CA CYS A 15 5.97 -0.71 -31.14
C CYS A 15 6.65 -1.53 -32.26
N ASP A 16 6.63 -1.08 -33.52
CA ASP A 16 7.20 -1.84 -34.65
C ASP A 16 8.31 -1.12 -35.44
N ALA A 17 9.04 -0.21 -34.81
CA ALA A 17 10.19 0.41 -35.47
C ALA A 17 11.39 0.57 -34.52
N HIS A 18 12.06 -0.54 -34.19
CA HIS A 18 13.52 -0.69 -34.12
C HIS A 18 13.90 -2.06 -33.57
N LEU A 19 13.82 -3.07 -34.44
CA LEU A 19 14.28 -4.45 -34.20
C LEU A 19 15.82 -4.51 -34.22
N SER A 20 16.51 -3.92 -33.23
CA SER A 20 17.98 -4.07 -33.13
C SER A 20 18.57 -3.87 -31.72
N LEU A 21 17.77 -3.48 -30.71
CA LEU A 21 18.29 -3.20 -29.35
C LEU A 21 17.72 -4.13 -28.25
N CYS A 22 16.99 -5.19 -28.61
CA CYS A 22 16.38 -6.11 -27.64
C CYS A 22 17.35 -7.14 -27.03
N GLY A 23 18.66 -6.92 -27.11
CA GLY A 23 19.68 -7.78 -26.46
C GLY A 23 19.93 -7.47 -24.99
N VAL A 24 19.49 -6.31 -24.46
CA VAL A 24 19.89 -5.83 -23.12
C VAL A 24 18.70 -5.46 -22.21
N ARG A 25 17.45 -5.60 -22.68
CA ARG A 25 16.31 -4.88 -22.06
C ARG A 25 15.10 -5.72 -21.67
N GLN A 26 15.32 -6.99 -21.31
CA GLN A 26 14.28 -7.85 -20.71
C GLN A 26 13.77 -7.34 -19.36
N SER A 27 14.38 -6.30 -18.79
CA SER A 27 14.02 -5.75 -17.48
C SER A 27 12.98 -4.60 -17.51
N CYS A 28 12.58 -4.08 -18.68
CA CYS A 28 11.70 -2.90 -18.73
C CYS A 28 10.20 -3.21 -18.89
N CYS A 29 9.82 -4.44 -19.26
CA CYS A 29 8.42 -4.85 -19.42
C CYS A 29 8.02 -5.87 -18.34
N ARG A 30 8.19 -5.52 -17.06
CA ARG A 30 7.78 -6.39 -15.96
C ARG A 30 6.31 -6.12 -15.62
N GLN A 31 5.40 -6.83 -16.26
CA GLN A 31 3.97 -6.85 -15.91
C GLN A 31 3.67 -7.62 -14.60
N ASP A 32 4.68 -8.15 -13.91
CA ASP A 32 4.49 -8.93 -12.65
C ASP A 32 4.40 -8.08 -11.37
N ALA A 33 4.58 -6.75 -11.45
CA ALA A 33 4.67 -5.91 -10.26
C ALA A 33 3.35 -5.77 -9.49
N SER A 34 2.20 -5.78 -10.19
CA SER A 34 0.90 -5.51 -9.56
C SER A 34 0.30 -6.72 -8.83
N ALA A 35 0.56 -7.94 -9.31
CA ALA A 35 0.18 -9.18 -8.63
C ALA A 35 1.12 -9.48 -7.45
N SER A 36 2.43 -9.28 -7.63
CA SER A 36 3.43 -9.51 -6.58
C SER A 36 3.26 -8.56 -5.38
N ALA A 37 2.93 -7.28 -5.63
CA ALA A 37 2.67 -6.32 -4.55
C ALA A 37 1.34 -6.59 -3.82
N LYS A 38 0.35 -7.25 -4.45
CA LYS A 38 -0.87 -7.70 -3.76
C LYS A 38 -0.62 -8.96 -2.94
N GLN A 39 0.21 -9.88 -3.45
CA GLN A 39 0.60 -11.11 -2.76
C GLN A 39 1.50 -10.86 -1.54
N SER A 40 2.45 -9.92 -1.63
CA SER A 40 3.30 -9.53 -0.49
C SER A 40 2.49 -8.88 0.62
N ARG A 41 1.56 -7.96 0.27
CA ARG A 41 0.70 -7.27 1.23
C ARG A 41 -0.34 -8.15 1.95
N ARG A 42 -0.67 -9.32 1.39
CA ARG A 42 -1.51 -10.33 2.09
C ARG A 42 -0.70 -11.16 3.10
N ARG A 43 0.57 -11.44 2.82
CA ARG A 43 1.41 -12.24 3.74
C ARG A 43 1.66 -11.54 5.08
N ASP A 44 1.80 -10.22 5.08
CA ASP A 44 2.23 -9.52 6.30
C ASP A 44 1.11 -9.35 7.35
N SER A 45 -0.17 -9.32 6.93
CA SER A 45 -1.29 -9.25 7.87
C SER A 45 -1.67 -10.54 8.51
N ASP A 46 -1.61 -11.59 7.70
CA ASP A 46 -1.72 -12.94 8.20
C ASP A 46 -0.50 -13.18 9.10
N GLY A 47 0.67 -12.59 8.79
CA GLY A 47 1.85 -12.60 9.64
C GLY A 47 1.60 -12.14 11.07
N ALA A 48 1.15 -10.90 11.29
CA ALA A 48 0.93 -10.37 12.63
C ALA A 48 -0.21 -11.08 13.38
N LEU A 49 -1.31 -11.38 12.68
CA LEU A 49 -2.44 -12.11 13.25
C LEU A 49 -2.05 -13.53 13.64
N VAL A 50 -1.35 -14.27 12.76
CA VAL A 50 -0.85 -15.62 13.01
C VAL A 50 0.19 -15.62 14.12
N GLU A 51 1.11 -14.65 14.14
CA GLU A 51 2.10 -14.51 15.21
C GLU A 51 1.41 -14.36 16.56
N CYS A 52 0.42 -13.46 16.65
CA CYS A 52 -0.32 -13.22 17.88
C CYS A 52 -1.17 -14.43 18.30
N TRP A 53 -1.81 -15.13 17.36
CA TRP A 53 -2.49 -16.40 17.64
C TRP A 53 -1.53 -17.49 18.12
N THR A 54 -0.33 -17.56 17.57
CA THR A 54 0.69 -18.57 17.94
C THR A 54 1.26 -18.31 19.33
N ARG A 55 1.43 -17.04 19.70
CA ARG A 55 1.98 -16.62 21.00
C ARG A 55 0.94 -16.65 22.13
N SER A 56 -0.35 -16.51 21.79
CA SER A 56 -1.44 -16.40 22.75
C SER A 56 -1.88 -17.77 23.28
N LYS A 57 -2.14 -17.86 24.59
CA LYS A 57 -2.68 -19.08 25.20
C LYS A 57 -4.20 -19.13 25.15
N ALA A 58 -4.85 -17.97 25.02
CA ALA A 58 -6.28 -17.82 24.84
C ALA A 58 -6.60 -16.70 23.84
N ARG A 59 -7.80 -16.74 23.24
CA ARG A 59 -8.26 -15.71 22.28
C ARG A 59 -8.24 -14.29 22.87
N ILE A 60 -8.49 -14.17 24.17
CA ILE A 60 -8.46 -12.87 24.86
C ILE A 60 -7.08 -12.19 24.85
N ASP A 61 -6.01 -12.97 24.67
CA ASP A 61 -4.63 -12.45 24.63
C ASP A 61 -4.20 -11.99 23.23
N VAL A 62 -4.99 -12.31 22.18
CA VAL A 62 -4.66 -11.99 20.79
C VAL A 62 -4.74 -10.48 20.55
N ASN A 63 -5.81 -9.84 21.01
CA ASN A 63 -6.01 -8.39 20.84
C ASN A 63 -4.90 -7.56 21.53
N PRO A 64 -4.52 -7.80 22.80
CA PRO A 64 -3.37 -7.13 23.41
C PRO A 64 -2.06 -7.26 22.62
N CYS A 65 -1.80 -8.43 22.03
CA CYS A 65 -0.63 -8.64 21.16
C CYS A 65 -0.73 -7.80 19.87
N LEU A 66 -1.90 -7.76 19.23
CA LEU A 66 -2.14 -6.96 18.03
C LEU A 66 -1.98 -5.47 18.30
N GLN A 67 -2.45 -4.98 19.44
CA GLN A 67 -2.27 -3.59 19.85
C GLN A 67 -0.80 -3.22 20.07
N GLU A 68 0.00 -4.12 20.66
CA GLU A 68 1.45 -3.93 20.80
C GLU A 68 2.13 -3.78 19.43
N LYS A 69 1.80 -4.69 18.49
CA LYS A 69 2.32 -4.69 17.12
C LYS A 69 1.89 -3.45 16.34
N LEU A 70 0.62 -3.06 16.46
CA LEU A 70 0.10 -1.84 15.85
C LEU A 70 0.83 -0.61 16.39
N ALA A 71 1.02 -0.52 17.70
CA ALA A 71 1.76 0.58 18.31
C ALA A 71 3.22 0.64 17.83
N GLU A 72 3.86 -0.52 17.63
CA GLU A 72 5.21 -0.60 17.05
C GLU A 72 5.23 -0.09 15.60
N ALA A 73 4.33 -0.59 14.75
CA ALA A 73 4.18 -0.16 13.36
C ALA A 73 3.94 1.35 13.26
N GLU A 74 3.10 1.92 14.13
CA GLU A 74 2.87 3.36 14.18
C GLU A 74 4.11 4.16 14.57
N ARG A 75 4.88 3.70 15.56
CA ARG A 75 6.14 4.35 15.95
C ARG A 75 7.13 4.34 14.79
N ASN A 76 7.28 3.21 14.12
CA ASN A 76 8.18 3.06 12.97
C ASN A 76 7.75 3.98 11.82
N TYR A 77 6.46 4.02 11.51
CA TYR A 77 5.90 4.94 10.51
C TYR A 77 6.17 6.41 10.86
N LYS A 78 5.88 6.83 12.10
CA LYS A 78 6.08 8.21 12.57
C LYS A 78 7.56 8.62 12.48
N GLN A 79 8.47 7.73 12.84
CA GLN A 79 9.92 7.98 12.71
C GLN A 79 10.35 8.12 11.24
N ALA A 80 9.88 7.24 10.35
CA ALA A 80 10.19 7.31 8.93
C ALA A 80 9.62 8.59 8.29
N ALA A 81 8.37 8.94 8.61
CA ALA A 81 7.71 10.16 8.16
C ALA A 81 8.44 11.42 8.63
N ALA A 82 8.92 11.46 9.87
CA ALA A 82 9.72 12.57 10.39
C ALA A 82 11.05 12.73 9.63
N ARG A 83 11.78 11.63 9.39
CA ARG A 83 13.02 11.66 8.60
C ARG A 83 12.78 12.13 7.17
N LEU A 84 11.68 11.68 6.55
CA LEU A 84 11.29 12.14 5.22
C LEU A 84 10.95 13.64 5.22
N ALA A 85 10.21 14.11 6.22
CA ALA A 85 9.82 15.51 6.33
C ALA A 85 11.04 16.45 6.39
N VAL A 86 12.11 16.07 7.09
CA VAL A 86 13.37 16.84 7.12
C VAL A 86 13.95 16.96 5.72
N LYS A 87 14.08 15.86 4.98
CA LYS A 87 14.64 15.86 3.62
C LYS A 87 13.79 16.66 2.63
N LEU A 88 12.47 16.62 2.78
CA LEU A 88 11.56 17.40 1.94
C LEU A 88 11.61 18.88 2.26
N ALA A 89 11.80 19.25 3.53
CA ALA A 89 12.02 20.64 3.93
C ALA A 89 13.34 21.17 3.33
N GLU A 90 14.42 20.38 3.38
CA GLU A 90 15.70 20.72 2.73
C GLU A 90 15.52 20.92 1.22
N LEU A 91 14.78 20.03 0.55
CA LEU A 91 14.47 20.16 -0.87
C LEU A 91 13.67 21.43 -1.17
N ASP A 92 12.68 21.76 -0.34
CA ASP A 92 11.92 23.00 -0.50
C ASP A 92 12.82 24.23 -0.32
N ILE A 93 13.76 24.23 0.63
CA ILE A 93 14.75 25.32 0.77
C ILE A 93 15.60 25.47 -0.50
N ILE A 94 16.17 24.38 -1.01
CA ILE A 94 17.05 24.38 -2.20
C ILE A 94 16.30 24.85 -3.45
N THR A 95 15.02 24.48 -3.58
CA THR A 95 14.20 24.80 -4.75
C THR A 95 13.42 26.11 -4.63
N GLY A 96 13.60 26.85 -3.53
CA GLY A 96 12.83 28.07 -3.25
C GLY A 96 11.33 27.81 -3.06
N GLY A 97 10.97 26.60 -2.62
CA GLY A 97 9.59 26.18 -2.36
C GLY A 97 8.75 25.92 -3.60
N ARG A 98 9.33 25.94 -4.81
CA ARG A 98 8.60 25.84 -6.09
C ARG A 98 7.67 24.63 -6.18
N PHE A 99 8.03 23.52 -5.52
CA PHE A 99 7.27 22.28 -5.59
C PHE A 99 6.44 21.98 -4.33
N GLY A 100 6.66 22.70 -3.22
CA GLY A 100 5.96 22.47 -1.95
C GLY A 100 5.98 21.01 -1.50
N ALA A 101 7.15 20.35 -1.62
CA ALA A 101 7.30 18.91 -1.47
C ALA A 101 6.90 18.44 -0.06
N LEU A 102 7.25 19.20 0.98
CA LEU A 102 6.86 18.90 2.36
C LEU A 102 5.34 18.98 2.55
N ALA A 103 4.72 20.05 2.04
CA ALA A 103 3.28 20.26 2.17
C ALA A 103 2.50 19.13 1.46
N THR A 104 2.89 18.82 0.22
CA THR A 104 2.30 17.74 -0.58
C THR A 104 2.46 16.39 0.11
N SER A 105 3.63 16.10 0.70
CA SER A 105 3.84 14.85 1.44
C SER A 105 2.96 14.76 2.69
N ARG A 106 2.78 15.85 3.44
CA ARG A 106 1.89 15.85 4.61
C ARG A 106 0.45 15.57 4.23
N GLU A 107 -0.04 16.19 3.16
CA GLU A 107 -1.39 15.92 2.63
C GLU A 107 -1.52 14.45 2.18
N ALA A 108 -0.53 13.93 1.46
CA ALA A 108 -0.52 12.54 1.03
C ALA A 108 -0.53 11.56 2.21
N GLN A 109 0.24 11.85 3.27
CA GLN A 109 0.26 11.04 4.49
C GLN A 109 -1.11 11.02 5.18
N GLN A 110 -1.79 12.16 5.29
CA GLN A 110 -3.14 12.24 5.87
C GLN A 110 -4.15 11.40 5.07
N LYS A 111 -4.16 11.57 3.73
CA LYS A 111 -5.05 10.79 2.85
C LYS A 111 -4.73 9.30 2.91
N PHE A 112 -3.46 8.93 3.02
CA PHE A 112 -3.07 7.54 3.16
C PHE A 112 -3.59 6.92 4.46
N GLN A 113 -3.53 7.63 5.60
CA GLN A 113 -4.09 7.10 6.85
C GLN A 113 -5.60 6.90 6.77
N GLN A 114 -6.32 7.84 6.17
CA GLN A 114 -7.77 7.71 5.94
C GLN A 114 -8.09 6.52 5.04
N TYR A 115 -7.35 6.37 3.94
CA TYR A 115 -7.48 5.22 3.05
C TYR A 115 -7.19 3.91 3.79
N LYS A 116 -6.13 3.86 4.59
CA LYS A 116 -5.72 2.65 5.32
C LYS A 116 -6.83 2.18 6.26
N ASP A 117 -7.39 3.09 7.06
CA ASP A 117 -8.51 2.81 7.95
C ASP A 117 -9.74 2.30 7.18
N ALA A 118 -10.16 3.01 6.13
CA ALA A 118 -11.32 2.60 5.32
C ALA A 118 -11.11 1.23 4.65
N ASN A 119 -9.92 1.00 4.09
CA ASN A 119 -9.56 -0.26 3.46
C ASN A 119 -9.56 -1.41 4.48
N CYS A 120 -8.99 -1.19 5.67
CA CYS A 120 -8.95 -2.21 6.72
C CYS A 120 -10.34 -2.53 7.28
N LYS A 121 -11.23 -1.54 7.38
CA LYS A 121 -12.64 -1.79 7.73
C LYS A 121 -13.34 -2.66 6.70
N SER A 122 -13.19 -2.35 5.41
CA SER A 122 -13.75 -3.17 4.32
C SER A 122 -13.19 -4.59 4.37
N TYR A 123 -11.87 -4.73 4.51
CA TYR A 123 -11.21 -6.03 4.58
C TYR A 123 -11.67 -6.87 5.77
N ALA A 124 -11.85 -6.26 6.95
CA ALA A 124 -12.35 -6.97 8.12
C ALA A 124 -13.76 -7.55 7.90
N VAL A 125 -14.65 -6.77 7.28
CA VAL A 125 -16.02 -7.21 6.93
C VAL A 125 -16.00 -8.37 5.93
N GLU A 126 -15.07 -8.35 4.96
CA GLU A 126 -14.93 -9.42 3.97
C GLU A 126 -14.39 -10.74 4.56
N MET A 127 -13.48 -10.64 5.54
CA MET A 127 -12.74 -11.80 6.05
C MET A 127 -13.43 -12.54 7.18
N THR A 128 -14.28 -11.88 7.95
CA THR A 128 -14.91 -12.52 9.10
C THR A 128 -16.19 -11.80 9.50
N SER A 129 -17.23 -12.59 9.83
CA SER A 129 -18.43 -12.10 10.48
C SER A 129 -18.35 -12.36 11.98
N GLY A 130 -18.73 -11.38 12.80
CA GLY A 130 -18.75 -11.50 14.27
C GLY A 130 -17.46 -11.03 14.96
N THR A 131 -17.14 -11.61 16.13
CA THR A 131 -16.13 -11.12 17.08
C THR A 131 -14.67 -11.18 16.61
N GLY A 132 -14.39 -11.70 15.40
CA GLY A 132 -13.04 -11.73 14.83
C GLY A 132 -12.71 -10.53 13.96
N ALA A 133 -13.71 -9.71 13.59
CA ALA A 133 -13.53 -8.60 12.65
C ALA A 133 -12.59 -7.53 13.20
N GLU A 134 -12.61 -7.32 14.51
CA GLU A 134 -11.74 -6.36 15.18
C GLU A 134 -10.27 -6.80 15.15
N ASP A 135 -9.99 -8.08 15.43
CA ASP A 135 -8.63 -8.65 15.33
C ASP A 135 -8.08 -8.52 13.90
N VAL A 136 -8.91 -8.79 12.89
CA VAL A 136 -8.53 -8.65 11.47
C VAL A 136 -8.29 -7.18 11.10
N HIS A 137 -9.10 -6.26 11.64
CA HIS A 137 -8.96 -4.83 11.43
C HIS A 137 -7.64 -4.31 12.04
N GLU A 138 -7.36 -4.63 13.30
CA GLU A 138 -6.13 -4.23 13.98
C GLU A 138 -4.89 -4.80 13.31
N ALA A 139 -4.91 -6.09 12.96
CA ALA A 139 -3.83 -6.71 12.19
C ALA A 139 -3.64 -6.04 10.82
N CYS A 140 -4.72 -5.57 10.20
CA CYS A 140 -4.64 -4.83 8.94
C CYS A 140 -3.98 -3.46 9.10
N LEU A 141 -4.31 -2.72 10.16
CA LEU A 141 -3.75 -1.39 10.42
C LEU A 141 -2.24 -1.43 10.72
N GLY A 142 -1.76 -2.53 11.30
CA GLY A 142 -0.36 -2.78 11.61
C GLY A 142 0.53 -3.03 10.38
N ARG A 143 -0.05 -3.16 9.17
CA ARG A 143 0.72 -3.26 7.92
C ARG A 143 1.37 -1.92 7.58
N VAL A 144 2.69 -1.91 7.36
CA VAL A 144 3.47 -0.75 6.90
C VAL A 144 4.07 -1.03 5.53
#